data_AF-A0A096DCJ3-F1
#
_entry.id   AF-A0A096DCJ3-F1
#
_cell.length_a   1.000
_cell.length_b   1.000
_cell.length_c   1.000
_cell.angle_alpha   90.00
_cell.angle_beta   90.00
_cell.angle_gamma   90.00
#
_symmetry.space_group_name_H-M   'P 1'
#
loop_
_entity.id
_entity.type
_entity.pdbx_description
1 polymer ?
#
loop_
_entity_poly.entity_id
_entity_poly.type
_entity_poly.pdbx_seq_one_letter_code
_entity_poly.pdbx_strand_id
1 'polypeptide(L)'
;MKQLLAPLVGDASPVTVIGLCKNAGKTTAMRRLMAELGEECLGLTSVGRDGECTDLVTGTEKPDLYLKKGDLFATARGMLTLCDATLEVVDLTDVMTPLGPVAVFRTLSDGYVQLAGPSAAGQLPPLTRRFQELGAQRVLIDGAAGRKSLAGAGVEGVALLCTGASLDRDMELVVAETAHTCWLFARKRPESAALCAALDGQEARFALFTPEGEPVELPLEESGAPKWNKLPRRPLVLWAAGGIMDPLLKTLARGAPPPPWWRRTPPTCWPDGRRWTCFCATAASCGCAGS
;
A
#
# COMPACT_ATOMS: atom_id res chain seq x y z
N MET A 1 -7.31 -1.54 -28.34
CA MET A 1 -6.33 -0.76 -27.55
C MET A 1 -5.17 -1.67 -27.17
N LYS A 2 -3.91 -1.25 -27.30
CA LYS A 2 -2.75 -2.06 -26.85
C LYS A 2 -2.80 -2.17 -25.31
N GLN A 3 -2.86 -3.37 -24.77
CA GLN A 3 -2.79 -3.60 -23.32
C GLN A 3 -1.34 -3.38 -22.83
N LEU A 4 -1.16 -2.58 -21.78
CA LEU A 4 0.14 -2.21 -21.19
C LEU A 4 0.22 -2.61 -19.71
N LEU A 5 -0.84 -2.42 -18.95
CA LEU A 5 -0.90 -2.64 -17.51
C LEU A 5 -1.59 -3.96 -17.14
N ALA A 6 -2.69 -4.32 -17.82
CA ALA A 6 -3.40 -5.58 -17.55
C ALA A 6 -2.48 -6.82 -17.61
N PRO A 7 -1.56 -6.96 -18.59
CA PRO A 7 -0.65 -8.11 -18.64
C PRO A 7 0.37 -8.13 -17.49
N LEU A 8 0.69 -6.97 -16.91
CA LEU A 8 1.64 -6.86 -15.79
C LEU A 8 1.01 -7.30 -14.46
N VAL A 9 -0.31 -7.14 -14.33
CA VAL A 9 -1.04 -7.54 -13.11
C VAL A 9 -1.64 -8.94 -13.21
N GLY A 10 -1.67 -9.55 -14.40
CA GLY A 10 -2.18 -10.91 -14.60
C GLY A 10 -3.63 -11.04 -14.11
N ASP A 11 -3.92 -12.09 -13.34
CA ASP A 11 -5.21 -12.30 -12.67
C ASP A 11 -5.20 -11.86 -11.18
N ALA A 12 -4.21 -11.06 -10.79
CA ALA A 12 -4.07 -10.65 -9.40
C ALA A 12 -5.25 -9.79 -8.94
N SER A 13 -5.75 -10.10 -7.74
CA SER A 13 -6.70 -9.30 -7.00
C SER A 13 -6.40 -9.42 -5.50
N PRO A 14 -6.24 -8.32 -4.75
CA PRO A 14 -6.37 -6.92 -5.20
C PRO A 14 -5.17 -6.43 -6.03
N VAL A 15 -5.39 -5.36 -6.81
CA VAL A 15 -4.33 -4.55 -7.42
C VAL A 15 -4.30 -3.19 -6.74
N THR A 16 -3.17 -2.83 -6.14
CA THR A 16 -3.00 -1.53 -5.48
C THR A 16 -2.13 -0.62 -6.33
N VAL A 17 -2.61 0.57 -6.66
CA VAL A 17 -1.82 1.58 -7.40
C VAL A 17 -1.23 2.57 -6.40
N ILE A 18 0.09 2.69 -6.36
CA ILE A 18 0.84 3.47 -5.36
C ILE A 18 1.66 4.54 -6.08
N GLY A 19 1.60 5.79 -5.65
CA GLY A 19 2.49 6.85 -6.14
C GLY A 19 3.65 7.10 -5.18
N LEU A 20 4.89 7.23 -5.67
CA LEU A 20 6.01 7.65 -4.82
C LEU A 20 5.92 9.11 -4.39
N CYS A 21 5.29 9.95 -5.22
CA CYS A 21 5.06 11.36 -4.95
C CYS A 21 3.65 11.78 -5.37
N LYS A 22 3.24 13.01 -5.01
CA LYS A 22 2.05 13.62 -5.60
C LYS A 22 2.26 13.74 -7.12
N ASN A 23 1.18 13.59 -7.89
CA ASN A 23 1.19 13.68 -9.35
C ASN A 23 2.10 12.66 -10.07
N ALA A 24 2.43 11.53 -9.45
CA ALA A 24 3.21 10.45 -10.06
C ALA A 24 2.50 9.70 -11.21
N GLY A 25 1.29 10.11 -11.62
CA GLY A 25 0.50 9.42 -12.64
C GLY A 25 -0.35 8.25 -12.12
N LYS A 26 -0.52 8.11 -10.80
CA LYS A 26 -1.33 7.05 -10.16
C LYS A 26 -2.75 6.94 -10.75
N THR A 27 -3.50 8.04 -10.79
CA THR A 27 -4.86 8.05 -11.35
C THR A 27 -4.85 7.72 -12.84
N THR A 28 -3.85 8.19 -13.59
CA THR A 28 -3.70 7.86 -15.01
C THR A 28 -3.48 6.37 -15.21
N ALA A 29 -2.62 5.75 -14.40
CA ALA A 29 -2.39 4.31 -14.41
C ALA A 29 -3.65 3.54 -14.00
N MET A 30 -4.36 3.98 -12.96
CA MET A 30 -5.62 3.38 -12.52
C MET A 30 -6.68 3.40 -13.62
N ARG A 31 -6.97 4.57 -14.21
CA ARG A 31 -7.93 4.72 -15.31
C ARG A 31 -7.54 3.87 -16.52
N ARG A 32 -6.24 3.81 -16.83
CA ARG A 32 -5.73 2.98 -17.92
C ARG A 32 -5.92 1.50 -17.63
N LEU A 33 -5.64 1.04 -16.41
CA LEU A 33 -5.85 -0.34 -16.00
C LEU A 33 -7.35 -0.70 -16.10
N MET A 34 -8.24 0.12 -15.55
CA MET A 34 -9.69 -0.08 -15.65
C MET A 34 -10.14 -0.23 -17.10
N ALA A 35 -9.66 0.64 -18.00
CA ALA A 35 -9.98 0.54 -19.42
C ALA A 35 -9.44 -0.73 -20.10
N GLU A 36 -8.30 -1.26 -19.64
CA GLU A 36 -7.69 -2.48 -20.19
C GLU A 36 -8.31 -3.78 -19.68
N LEU A 37 -8.90 -3.76 -18.49
CA LEU A 37 -9.65 -4.88 -17.88
C LEU A 37 -11.02 -5.09 -18.53
N GLY A 38 -11.47 -4.15 -19.36
CA GLY A 38 -12.64 -4.35 -20.22
C GLY A 38 -13.92 -4.59 -19.44
N GLU A 39 -14.56 -5.75 -19.64
CA GLU A 39 -15.87 -6.10 -19.07
C GLU A 39 -15.80 -6.80 -17.70
N GLU A 40 -14.63 -6.84 -17.07
CA GLU A 40 -14.53 -7.30 -15.68
C GLU A 40 -15.37 -6.41 -14.76
N CYS A 41 -16.13 -7.05 -13.85
CA CYS A 41 -16.82 -6.35 -12.75
C CYS A 41 -15.78 -5.95 -11.71
N LEU A 42 -15.59 -4.66 -11.51
CA LEU A 42 -14.54 -4.13 -10.64
C LEU A 42 -15.07 -3.80 -9.24
N GLY A 43 -14.24 -3.98 -8.22
CA GLY A 43 -14.44 -3.46 -6.87
C GLY A 43 -13.44 -2.36 -6.58
N LEU A 44 -13.87 -1.11 -6.40
CA LEU A 44 -12.97 0.02 -6.25
C LEU A 44 -13.01 0.65 -4.85
N THR A 45 -11.85 0.99 -4.31
CA THR A 45 -11.77 1.82 -3.11
C THR A 45 -10.52 2.69 -3.15
N SER A 46 -10.48 3.71 -2.30
CA SER A 46 -9.27 4.49 -2.06
C SER A 46 -8.87 4.35 -0.59
N VAL A 47 -7.58 4.49 -0.30
CA VAL A 47 -7.12 4.58 1.08
C VAL A 47 -6.63 6.00 1.37
N GLY A 48 -7.30 6.64 2.32
CA GLY A 48 -7.10 8.03 2.68
C GLY A 48 -5.85 8.28 3.52
N ARG A 49 -5.41 9.54 3.54
CA ARG A 49 -4.32 10.05 4.37
C ARG A 49 -4.81 10.21 5.82
N ASP A 50 -4.19 9.53 6.78
CA ASP A 50 -4.41 9.83 8.21
C ASP A 50 -4.10 11.30 8.49
N GLY A 51 -5.05 11.97 9.12
CA GLY A 51 -4.77 13.10 9.98
C GLY A 51 -4.52 14.46 9.34
N GLU A 52 -4.65 14.62 8.02
CA GLU A 52 -4.80 15.96 7.46
C GLU A 52 -6.20 16.13 6.89
N CYS A 53 -6.99 16.91 7.61
CA CYS A 53 -8.30 17.48 7.28
C CYS A 53 -8.32 18.32 5.98
N THR A 54 -7.49 18.02 4.98
CA THR A 54 -7.25 18.91 3.86
C THR A 54 -6.83 18.14 2.61
N ASP A 55 -7.81 17.86 1.75
CA ASP A 55 -7.70 18.23 0.33
C ASP A 55 -8.51 19.53 0.07
N LEU A 56 -8.54 20.40 1.11
CA LEU A 56 -9.10 21.75 1.09
C LEU A 56 -8.02 22.81 0.75
N VAL A 57 -6.76 22.41 0.53
CA VAL A 57 -5.61 23.34 0.40
C VAL A 57 -5.08 23.49 -1.04
N THR A 58 -5.53 22.68 -2.00
CA THR A 58 -5.10 22.83 -3.40
C THR A 58 -6.21 23.24 -4.37
N GLY A 59 -7.48 23.27 -3.94
CA GLY A 59 -8.62 23.59 -4.82
C GLY A 59 -8.71 22.69 -6.06
N THR A 60 -8.09 21.51 -6.00
CA THR A 60 -8.04 20.58 -7.14
C THR A 60 -9.01 19.44 -6.86
N GLU A 61 -10.05 19.35 -7.67
CA GLU A 61 -11.05 18.27 -7.61
C GLU A 61 -10.36 16.90 -7.65
N LYS A 62 -10.75 16.00 -6.75
CA LYS A 62 -10.31 14.60 -6.84
C LYS A 62 -10.77 14.07 -8.20
N PRO A 63 -9.88 13.44 -8.98
CA PRO A 63 -10.23 13.02 -10.32
C PRO A 63 -11.26 11.89 -10.27
N ASP A 64 -12.36 12.05 -11.01
CA ASP A 64 -13.44 11.06 -11.06
C ASP A 64 -12.98 9.74 -11.70
N LEU A 65 -13.56 8.64 -11.26
CA LEU A 65 -13.39 7.33 -11.90
C LEU A 65 -14.69 6.97 -12.60
N TYR A 66 -14.58 6.55 -13.86
CA TYR A 66 -15.72 6.09 -14.64
C TYR A 66 -15.95 4.60 -14.34
N LEU A 67 -17.10 4.29 -13.76
CA LEU A 67 -17.53 2.93 -13.45
C LEU A 67 -18.65 2.53 -14.40
N LYS A 68 -18.67 1.25 -14.75
CA LYS A 68 -19.73 0.65 -15.56
C LYS A 68 -20.85 0.18 -14.65
N LYS A 69 -22.05 0.03 -15.19
CA LYS A 69 -23.16 -0.63 -14.52
C LYS A 69 -22.74 -2.03 -14.05
N GLY A 70 -22.98 -2.30 -12.77
CA GLY A 70 -22.68 -3.57 -12.12
C GLY A 70 -21.41 -3.54 -11.27
N ASP A 71 -20.49 -2.61 -11.53
CA ASP A 71 -19.29 -2.39 -10.73
C ASP A 71 -19.65 -2.05 -9.28
N LEU A 72 -18.70 -2.35 -8.40
CA LEU A 72 -18.75 -2.10 -6.98
C LEU A 72 -17.73 -1.05 -6.58
N PHE A 73 -18.07 -0.22 -5.60
CA PHE A 73 -17.09 0.65 -4.98
C PHE A 73 -17.44 0.95 -3.52
N ALA A 74 -16.43 1.35 -2.76
CA ALA A 74 -16.58 1.76 -1.38
C ALA A 74 -16.09 3.19 -1.20
N THR A 75 -16.98 4.02 -0.66
CA THR A 75 -16.70 5.44 -0.41
C THR A 75 -17.49 5.93 0.80
N ALA A 76 -17.02 7.01 1.42
CA ALA A 76 -17.72 7.67 2.51
C ALA A 76 -19.01 8.33 2.01
N ARG A 77 -20.06 8.31 2.84
CA ARG A 77 -21.37 8.89 2.53
C ARG A 77 -21.31 10.33 2.01
N GLY A 78 -20.39 11.15 2.51
CA GLY A 78 -20.22 12.54 2.06
C GLY A 78 -19.80 12.70 0.60
N MET A 79 -19.33 11.63 -0.06
CA MET A 79 -18.93 11.66 -1.48
C MET A 79 -20.10 11.42 -2.43
N LEU A 80 -21.27 10.99 -1.95
CA LEU A 80 -22.39 10.60 -2.81
C LEU A 80 -22.96 11.75 -3.64
N THR A 81 -22.82 13.00 -3.20
CA THR A 81 -23.24 14.18 -3.97
C THR A 81 -22.34 14.47 -5.18
N LEU A 82 -21.19 13.81 -5.26
CA LEU A 82 -20.20 13.95 -6.33
C LEU A 82 -20.21 12.74 -7.29
N CYS A 83 -21.19 11.84 -7.13
CA CYS A 83 -21.44 10.74 -8.04
C CYS A 83 -22.61 11.10 -8.97
N ASP A 84 -22.49 10.82 -10.26
CA ASP A 84 -23.58 10.97 -11.24
C ASP A 84 -24.22 9.64 -11.65
N ALA A 85 -23.61 8.51 -11.26
CA ALA A 85 -24.17 7.17 -11.44
C ALA A 85 -25.37 6.94 -10.52
N THR A 86 -26.34 6.14 -10.97
CA THR A 86 -27.40 5.61 -10.11
C THR A 86 -26.81 4.52 -9.23
N LEU A 87 -27.07 4.55 -7.92
CA LEU A 87 -26.41 3.68 -6.94
C LEU A 87 -27.40 2.83 -6.14
N GLU A 88 -27.04 1.59 -5.87
CA GLU A 88 -27.64 0.72 -4.87
C GLU A 88 -26.67 0.57 -3.69
N VAL A 89 -27.16 0.72 -2.46
CA VAL A 89 -26.36 0.38 -1.27
C VAL A 89 -26.44 -1.12 -1.06
N VAL A 90 -25.32 -1.83 -1.24
CA VAL A 90 -25.27 -3.29 -1.15
C VAL A 90 -24.67 -3.78 0.16
N ASP A 91 -23.93 -2.93 0.87
CA ASP A 91 -23.38 -3.25 2.18
C ASP A 91 -23.04 -2.00 3.00
N LEU A 92 -23.09 -2.11 4.33
CA LEU A 92 -22.62 -1.08 5.25
C LEU A 92 -21.36 -1.58 5.94
N THR A 93 -20.29 -0.80 5.94
CA THR A 93 -19.05 -1.16 6.63
C THR A 93 -19.00 -0.48 8.01
N ASP A 94 -18.20 -1.03 8.92
CA ASP A 94 -17.94 -0.41 10.24
C ASP A 94 -16.90 0.72 10.18
N VAL A 95 -16.48 1.13 8.98
CA VAL A 95 -15.43 2.13 8.79
C VAL A 95 -16.01 3.54 8.86
N MET A 96 -15.50 4.34 9.81
CA MET A 96 -15.84 5.75 9.95
C MET A 96 -14.72 6.65 9.42
N THR A 97 -15.11 7.68 8.66
CA THR A 97 -14.20 8.73 8.18
C THR A 97 -14.76 10.11 8.56
N PRO A 98 -13.95 11.19 8.47
CA PRO A 98 -14.47 12.56 8.64
C PRO A 98 -15.59 12.93 7.65
N LEU A 99 -15.70 12.24 6.51
CA LEU A 99 -16.74 12.42 5.50
C LEU A 99 -17.97 11.52 5.75
N GLY A 100 -17.99 10.80 6.89
CA GLY A 100 -19.07 9.89 7.28
C GLY A 100 -18.70 8.41 7.17
N PRO A 101 -19.67 7.51 7.42
CA PRO A 101 -19.46 6.08 7.29
C PRO A 101 -19.15 5.69 5.84
N VAL A 102 -18.29 4.70 5.67
CA VAL A 102 -18.01 4.07 4.38
C VAL A 102 -19.04 2.96 4.16
N ALA A 103 -19.62 2.91 2.97
CA ALA A 103 -20.53 1.86 2.54
C ALA A 103 -20.07 1.32 1.19
N VAL A 104 -20.55 0.11 0.85
CA VAL A 104 -20.33 -0.49 -0.46
C VAL A 104 -21.55 -0.24 -1.33
N PHE A 105 -21.30 0.25 -2.53
CA PHE A 105 -22.31 0.61 -3.51
C PHE A 105 -22.12 -0.23 -4.77
N ARG A 106 -23.23 -0.54 -5.43
CA ARG A 106 -23.26 -1.06 -6.79
C ARG A 106 -23.80 0.00 -7.73
N THR A 107 -23.15 0.19 -8.87
CA THR A 107 -23.62 1.07 -9.94
C THR A 107 -24.78 0.42 -10.70
N LEU A 108 -25.93 1.09 -10.75
CA LEU A 108 -27.10 0.70 -11.54
C LEU A 108 -27.10 1.33 -12.94
N SER A 109 -26.26 2.34 -13.16
CA SER A 109 -25.94 2.94 -14.45
C SER A 109 -24.44 3.21 -14.54
N ASP A 110 -23.92 3.37 -15.76
CA ASP A 110 -22.57 3.91 -15.95
C ASP A 110 -22.50 5.34 -15.40
N GLY A 111 -21.31 5.75 -14.92
CA GLY A 111 -21.10 7.11 -14.44
C GLY A 111 -19.78 7.31 -13.72
N TYR A 112 -19.54 8.55 -13.33
CA TYR A 112 -18.41 9.02 -12.56
C TYR A 112 -18.68 8.93 -11.06
N VAL A 113 -17.67 8.45 -10.33
CA VAL A 113 -17.69 8.39 -8.87
C VAL A 113 -16.40 8.97 -8.30
N GLN A 114 -16.50 9.52 -7.09
CA GLN A 114 -15.34 9.92 -6.31
C GLN A 114 -15.16 9.02 -5.09
N LEU A 115 -13.90 8.62 -4.87
CA LEU A 115 -13.54 7.71 -3.79
C LEU A 115 -12.96 8.47 -2.59
N ALA A 116 -13.53 8.19 -1.43
CA ALA A 116 -12.97 8.44 -0.12
C ALA A 116 -13.23 7.19 0.73
N GLY A 117 -12.35 6.19 0.58
CA GLY A 117 -12.48 4.94 1.30
C GLY A 117 -11.82 4.99 2.67
N PRO A 118 -11.49 3.83 3.25
CA PRO A 118 -10.95 3.71 4.60
C PRO A 118 -9.67 4.53 4.83
N SER A 119 -9.44 4.97 6.07
CA SER A 119 -8.21 5.70 6.44
C SER A 119 -7.05 4.78 6.78
N ALA A 120 -7.34 3.56 7.25
CA ALA A 120 -6.34 2.60 7.68
C ALA A 120 -6.20 1.44 6.68
N ALA A 121 -4.95 1.08 6.38
CA ALA A 121 -4.65 -0.02 5.45
C ALA A 121 -5.19 -1.38 5.94
N GLY A 122 -5.26 -1.60 7.26
CA GLY A 122 -5.83 -2.82 7.85
C GLY A 122 -7.34 -3.00 7.61
N GLN A 123 -8.04 -1.97 7.13
CA GLN A 123 -9.45 -2.05 6.75
C GLN A 123 -9.63 -2.54 5.31
N LEU A 124 -8.56 -2.63 4.51
CA LEU A 124 -8.61 -3.04 3.11
C LEU A 124 -8.81 -4.55 2.92
N PRO A 125 -8.18 -5.47 3.68
CA PRO A 125 -8.40 -6.91 3.52
C PRO A 125 -9.87 -7.34 3.70
N PRO A 126 -10.60 -6.98 4.78
CA PRO A 126 -12.00 -7.37 4.92
C PRO A 126 -12.89 -6.73 3.83
N LEU A 127 -12.61 -5.49 3.43
CA LEU A 127 -13.33 -4.82 2.35
C LEU A 127 -13.10 -5.49 0.98
N THR A 128 -11.86 -5.92 0.72
CA THR A 128 -11.49 -6.64 -0.50
C THR A 128 -12.23 -7.97 -0.61
N ARG A 129 -12.26 -8.74 0.49
CA ARG A 129 -13.03 -9.98 0.58
C ARG A 129 -14.51 -9.72 0.32
N ARG A 130 -15.05 -8.65 0.89
CA ARG A 130 -16.45 -8.27 0.71
C ARG A 130 -16.79 -7.94 -0.74
N PHE A 131 -15.92 -7.22 -1.46
CA PHE A 131 -16.11 -6.98 -2.89
C PHE A 131 -16.19 -8.29 -3.67
N GLN A 132 -15.30 -9.25 -3.38
CA GLN A 132 -15.28 -10.55 -4.05
C GLN A 132 -16.57 -11.34 -3.77
N GLU A 133 -17.06 -11.36 -2.54
CA GLU A 133 -18.34 -11.98 -2.17
C GLU A 133 -19.54 -11.34 -2.89
N LEU A 134 -19.46 -10.04 -3.17
CA LEU A 134 -20.48 -9.29 -3.91
C LEU A 134 -20.33 -9.41 -5.44
N GLY A 135 -19.38 -10.21 -5.93
CA GLY A 135 -19.19 -10.53 -7.34
C GLY A 135 -18.21 -9.64 -8.10
N ALA A 136 -17.34 -8.90 -7.41
CA ALA A 136 -16.19 -8.26 -8.07
C ALA A 136 -15.23 -9.34 -8.58
N GLN A 137 -14.94 -9.30 -9.88
CA GLN A 137 -13.91 -10.13 -10.50
C GLN A 137 -12.51 -9.64 -10.12
N ARG A 138 -12.37 -8.32 -9.93
CA ARG A 138 -11.10 -7.72 -9.53
C ARG A 138 -11.28 -6.54 -8.60
N VAL A 139 -10.47 -6.48 -7.56
CA VAL A 139 -10.46 -5.35 -6.63
C VAL A 139 -9.29 -4.41 -6.95
N LEU A 140 -9.59 -3.13 -7.14
CA LEU A 140 -8.61 -2.08 -7.42
C LEU A 140 -8.58 -1.09 -6.24
N ILE A 141 -7.38 -0.85 -5.71
CA ILE A 141 -7.16 0.05 -4.57
C ILE A 141 -6.35 1.26 -5.03
N ASP A 142 -6.95 2.44 -4.93
CA ASP A 142 -6.24 3.70 -5.14
C ASP A 142 -5.44 4.07 -3.89
N GLY A 143 -4.14 3.76 -3.91
CA GLY A 143 -3.21 3.95 -2.80
C GLY A 143 -2.81 5.41 -2.57
N ALA A 144 -2.54 5.82 -1.33
CA ALA A 144 -2.03 7.17 -1.06
C ALA A 144 -0.59 7.37 -1.59
N ALA A 145 -0.26 8.60 -1.98
CA ALA A 145 1.10 8.97 -2.37
C ALA A 145 2.07 8.87 -1.17
N GLY A 146 3.27 8.32 -1.39
CA GLY A 146 4.35 8.26 -0.42
C GLY A 146 4.16 7.25 0.73
N ARG A 147 3.07 6.47 0.73
CA ARG A 147 2.86 5.42 1.73
C ARG A 147 3.38 4.08 1.22
N LYS A 148 4.69 3.86 1.41
CA LYS A 148 5.34 2.55 1.18
C LYS A 148 4.70 1.42 1.99
N SER A 149 4.03 1.75 3.09
CA SER A 149 3.28 0.81 3.95
C SER A 149 2.06 0.17 3.30
N LEU A 150 1.49 0.77 2.24
CA LEU A 150 0.31 0.21 1.57
C LEU A 150 0.64 -1.05 0.77
N ALA A 151 1.87 -1.17 0.27
CA ALA A 151 2.32 -2.39 -0.40
C ALA A 151 2.61 -3.55 0.57
N GLY A 152 2.83 -3.24 1.86
CA GLY A 152 3.08 -4.24 2.91
C GLY A 152 1.82 -4.65 3.68
N ALA A 153 0.67 -4.01 3.43
CA ALA A 153 -0.54 -4.17 4.25
C ALA A 153 -1.41 -5.39 3.90
N GLY A 154 -0.97 -6.27 3.00
CA GLY A 154 -1.69 -7.49 2.68
C GLY A 154 -0.89 -8.34 1.71
N VAL A 155 -0.60 -9.58 2.11
CA VAL A 155 0.21 -10.56 1.37
C VAL A 155 -0.53 -11.08 0.12
N GLU A 156 -1.68 -10.51 -0.20
CA GLU A 156 -2.55 -10.91 -1.31
C GLU A 156 -2.65 -9.71 -2.27
N GLY A 157 -2.13 -9.87 -3.49
CA GLY A 157 -2.28 -8.89 -4.56
C GLY A 157 -1.00 -8.47 -5.28
N VAL A 158 -1.15 -7.49 -6.18
CA VAL A 158 -0.04 -6.86 -6.94
C VAL A 158 -0.04 -5.36 -6.69
N ALA A 159 1.16 -4.78 -6.49
CA ALA A 159 1.34 -3.34 -6.38
C ALA A 159 1.85 -2.76 -7.71
N LEU A 160 1.11 -1.82 -8.28
CA LEU A 160 1.55 -0.97 -9.39
C LEU A 160 2.18 0.31 -8.83
N LEU A 161 3.50 0.39 -8.91
CA LEU A 161 4.26 1.55 -8.46
C LEU A 161 4.37 2.61 -9.56
N CYS A 162 3.78 3.78 -9.32
CA CYS A 162 3.87 4.95 -10.16
C CYS A 162 4.96 5.90 -9.64
N THR A 163 5.87 6.27 -10.54
CA THR A 163 6.95 7.22 -10.31
C THR A 163 6.99 8.23 -11.46
N GLY A 164 7.63 9.37 -11.25
CA GLY A 164 7.78 10.37 -12.29
C GLY A 164 8.63 11.55 -11.86
N ALA A 165 8.82 12.49 -12.79
CA ALA A 165 9.66 13.68 -12.58
C ALA A 165 9.21 14.61 -11.43
N SER A 166 8.00 14.41 -10.89
CA SER A 166 7.55 15.13 -9.69
C SER A 166 8.20 14.63 -8.40
N LEU A 167 8.93 13.50 -8.43
CA LEU A 167 9.60 12.94 -7.27
C LEU A 167 10.88 13.71 -6.93
N ASP A 168 11.71 14.00 -7.94
CA ASP A 168 12.92 14.81 -7.80
C ASP A 168 13.24 15.49 -9.14
N ARG A 169 13.98 16.61 -9.09
CA ARG A 169 14.48 17.30 -10.29
C ARG A 169 15.61 16.52 -10.96
N ASP A 170 16.34 15.71 -10.21
CA ASP A 170 17.38 14.82 -10.71
C ASP A 170 16.82 13.44 -11.06
N MET A 171 16.89 13.09 -12.35
CA MET A 171 16.38 11.80 -12.84
C MET A 171 17.10 10.60 -12.24
N GLU A 172 18.40 10.72 -11.90
CA GLU A 172 19.15 9.63 -11.29
C GLU A 172 18.61 9.32 -9.88
N LEU A 173 18.21 10.34 -9.13
CA LEU A 173 17.56 10.17 -7.83
C LEU A 173 16.17 9.53 -7.97
N VAL A 174 15.41 9.92 -9.00
CA VAL A 174 14.10 9.30 -9.30
C VAL A 174 14.26 7.80 -9.58
N VAL A 175 15.23 7.44 -10.43
CA VAL A 175 15.52 6.03 -10.75
C VAL A 175 15.98 5.27 -9.50
N ALA A 176 16.92 5.84 -8.72
CA ALA A 176 17.44 5.20 -7.52
C ALA A 176 16.35 4.96 -6.47
N GLU A 177 15.48 5.94 -6.21
CA GLU A 177 14.39 5.82 -5.23
C GLU A 177 13.32 4.83 -5.70
N THR A 178 13.02 4.82 -6.99
CA THR A 178 12.09 3.85 -7.59
C THR A 178 12.63 2.43 -7.49
N ALA A 179 13.88 2.21 -7.89
CA ALA A 179 14.53 0.91 -7.79
C ALA A 179 14.63 0.43 -6.33
N HIS A 180 14.96 1.34 -5.41
CA HIS A 180 14.99 1.04 -3.98
C HIS A 180 13.61 0.62 -3.45
N THR A 181 12.55 1.33 -3.83
CA THR A 181 11.19 0.99 -3.38
C THR A 181 10.70 -0.33 -3.97
N CYS A 182 10.94 -0.58 -5.26
CA CYS A 182 10.66 -1.88 -5.89
C CYS A 182 11.43 -3.01 -5.18
N TRP A 183 12.69 -2.78 -4.84
CA TRP A 183 13.50 -3.74 -4.10
C TRP A 183 12.92 -4.05 -2.71
N LEU A 184 12.40 -3.04 -2.00
CA LEU A 184 11.71 -3.22 -0.72
C LEU A 184 10.43 -4.04 -0.87
N PHE A 185 9.61 -3.77 -1.89
CA PHE A 185 8.35 -4.50 -2.12
C PHE A 185 8.58 -5.94 -2.61
N ALA A 186 9.69 -6.20 -3.29
CA ALA A 186 10.06 -7.55 -3.73
C ALA A 186 10.66 -8.42 -2.60
N ARG A 187 10.80 -7.90 -1.37
CA ARG A 187 11.37 -8.68 -0.26
C ARG A 187 10.40 -9.78 0.17
N LYS A 188 10.90 -11.02 0.11
CA LYS A 188 10.19 -12.20 0.61
C LYS A 188 10.17 -12.21 2.14
N ARG A 189 9.14 -12.86 2.70
CA ARG A 189 9.12 -13.24 4.12
C ARG A 189 10.39 -14.01 4.49
N PRO A 190 10.85 -13.92 5.75
CA PRO A 190 11.96 -14.74 6.23
C PRO A 190 11.73 -16.23 6.01
N GLU A 191 12.81 -16.97 5.75
CA GLU A 191 12.75 -18.44 5.60
C GLU A 191 12.54 -19.14 6.95
N SER A 192 12.96 -18.51 8.05
CA SER A 192 12.79 -19.07 9.39
C SER A 192 11.32 -19.06 9.79
N ALA A 193 10.74 -20.24 9.96
CA ALA A 193 9.38 -20.41 10.46
C ALA A 193 9.22 -19.86 11.89
N ALA A 194 10.23 -20.03 12.74
CA ALA A 194 10.24 -19.52 14.11
C ALA A 194 10.21 -17.99 14.12
N LEU A 195 11.00 -17.34 13.25
CA LEU A 195 10.96 -15.89 13.10
C LEU A 195 9.60 -15.43 12.54
N CYS A 196 9.06 -16.10 11.52
CA CYS A 196 7.73 -15.75 11.01
C CYS A 196 6.65 -15.84 12.11
N ALA A 197 6.65 -16.91 12.90
CA ALA A 197 5.71 -17.06 14.02
C ALA A 197 5.89 -15.97 15.08
N ALA A 198 7.14 -15.63 15.42
CA ALA A 198 7.44 -14.56 16.36
C ALA A 198 6.93 -13.19 15.87
N LEU A 199 7.10 -12.89 14.59
CA LEU A 199 6.65 -11.65 13.95
C LEU A 199 5.12 -11.57 13.82
N ASP A 200 4.47 -12.67 13.41
CA ASP A 200 3.02 -12.71 13.21
C ASP A 200 2.24 -12.51 14.54
N GLY A 201 2.85 -12.87 15.67
CA GLY A 201 2.30 -12.65 17.02
C GLY A 201 2.64 -11.30 17.66
N GLN A 202 3.24 -10.35 16.94
CA GLN A 202 3.62 -9.05 17.53
C GLN A 202 2.49 -8.03 17.52
N GLU A 203 2.18 -7.52 18.71
CA GLU A 203 1.26 -6.39 18.89
C GLU A 203 1.99 -5.06 19.15
N ALA A 204 3.28 -5.13 19.53
CA ALA A 204 4.06 -3.94 19.83
C ALA A 204 4.37 -3.11 18.56
N ARG A 205 4.46 -1.79 18.74
CA ARG A 205 4.85 -0.88 17.64
C ARG A 205 6.25 -1.18 17.11
N PHE A 206 7.18 -1.54 18.00
CA PHE A 206 8.53 -1.95 17.64
C PHE A 206 8.97 -3.13 18.49
N ALA A 207 9.67 -4.08 17.89
CA ALA A 207 10.29 -5.20 18.60
C ALA A 207 11.57 -5.65 17.88
N LEU A 208 12.51 -6.25 18.60
CA LEU A 208 13.73 -6.81 18.02
C LEU A 208 13.74 -8.32 18.19
N PHE A 209 14.28 -9.00 17.18
CA PHE A 209 14.48 -10.44 17.18
C PHE A 209 15.88 -10.80 16.66
N THR A 210 16.37 -11.96 17.05
CA THR A 210 17.45 -12.63 16.33
C THR A 210 16.93 -13.14 14.98
N PRO A 211 17.80 -13.44 14.00
CA PRO A 211 17.40 -14.09 12.75
C PRO A 211 16.69 -15.44 12.96
N GLU A 212 16.92 -16.08 14.10
CA GLU A 212 16.31 -17.35 14.50
C GLU A 212 14.89 -17.17 15.09
N GLY A 213 14.49 -15.94 15.44
CA GLY A 213 13.17 -15.63 15.98
C GLY A 213 13.13 -15.43 17.50
N GLU A 214 14.28 -15.37 18.17
CA GLU A 214 14.32 -15.11 19.62
C GLU A 214 14.15 -13.61 19.89
N PRO A 215 13.29 -13.20 20.84
CA PRO A 215 13.11 -11.79 21.17
C PRO A 215 14.37 -11.21 21.80
N VAL A 216 14.68 -9.97 21.43
CA VAL A 216 15.78 -9.19 21.96
C VAL A 216 15.23 -7.91 22.56
N GLU A 217 15.74 -7.51 23.72
CA GLU A 217 15.34 -6.27 24.36
C GLU A 217 15.61 -5.07 23.43
N LEU A 218 14.56 -4.26 23.22
CA LEU A 218 14.63 -3.06 22.39
C LEU A 218 14.67 -1.82 23.30
N PRO A 219 15.78 -1.08 23.35
CA PRO A 219 15.83 0.17 24.12
C PRO A 219 14.93 1.22 23.48
N LEU A 220 13.93 1.71 24.23
CA LEU A 220 13.00 2.76 23.77
C LEU A 220 13.31 4.12 24.43
N GLU A 221 12.99 5.19 23.72
CA GLU A 221 12.87 6.56 24.23
C GLU A 221 11.55 6.74 24.98
N GLU A 222 11.41 7.84 25.74
CA GLU A 222 10.14 8.21 26.39
C GLU A 222 9.00 8.41 25.37
N SER A 223 9.36 8.78 24.13
CA SER A 223 8.44 8.90 23.00
C SER A 223 7.92 7.54 22.48
N GLY A 224 8.44 6.42 22.98
CA GLY A 224 8.17 5.07 22.48
C GLY A 224 8.92 4.71 21.18
N ALA A 225 9.81 5.59 20.70
CA ALA A 225 10.67 5.32 19.55
C ALA A 225 11.91 4.49 19.95
N PRO A 226 12.45 3.64 19.06
CA PRO A 226 13.72 2.95 19.28
C PRO A 226 14.88 3.93 19.50
N LYS A 227 15.70 3.69 20.53
CA LYS A 227 17.01 4.35 20.68
C LYS A 227 17.99 3.76 19.66
N TRP A 228 17.92 4.24 18.43
CA TRP A 228 18.68 3.74 17.28
C TRP A 228 20.19 3.63 17.52
N ASN A 229 20.75 4.57 18.29
CA ASN A 229 22.16 4.62 18.65
C ASN A 229 22.60 3.57 19.69
N LYS A 230 21.64 2.94 20.40
CA LYS A 230 21.89 1.90 21.41
C LYS A 230 21.60 0.49 20.91
N LEU A 231 21.25 0.34 19.63
CA LEU A 231 20.99 -0.97 19.06
C LEU A 231 22.27 -1.84 19.05
N PRO A 232 22.16 -3.14 19.37
CA PRO A 232 23.30 -4.04 19.33
C PRO A 232 23.93 -4.09 17.93
N ARG A 233 25.27 -4.09 17.86
CA ARG A 233 26.03 -4.21 16.60
C ARG A 233 26.16 -5.67 16.15
N ARG A 234 25.03 -6.34 15.96
CA ARG A 234 24.94 -7.71 15.42
C ARG A 234 23.73 -7.82 14.48
N PRO A 235 23.67 -8.84 13.61
CA PRO A 235 22.50 -9.08 12.79
C PRO A 235 21.26 -9.26 13.66
N LEU A 236 20.27 -8.40 13.46
CA LEU A 236 18.99 -8.42 14.16
C LEU A 236 17.87 -8.14 13.16
N VAL A 237 16.66 -8.57 13.53
CA VAL A 237 15.42 -8.32 12.81
C VAL A 237 14.62 -7.30 13.61
N LEU A 238 14.28 -6.19 12.97
CA LEU A 238 13.40 -5.18 13.56
C LEU A 238 11.99 -5.39 13.03
N TRP A 239 11.06 -5.56 13.96
CA TRP A 239 9.65 -5.40 13.72
C TRP A 239 9.26 -3.93 13.91
N ALA A 240 8.46 -3.42 12.98
CA ALA A 240 7.87 -2.09 13.06
C ALA A 240 6.43 -2.14 12.55
N ALA A 241 5.46 -1.96 13.44
CA ALA A 241 4.05 -1.97 13.09
C ALA A 241 3.60 -0.62 12.49
N GLY A 242 2.61 -0.70 11.59
CA GLY A 242 1.96 0.47 11.00
C GLY A 242 2.70 1.05 9.79
N GLY A 243 2.43 2.34 9.54
CA GLY A 243 2.96 3.06 8.38
C GLY A 243 4.48 3.27 8.43
N ILE A 244 5.25 2.51 7.66
CA ILE A 244 6.69 2.75 7.48
C ILE A 244 6.90 3.98 6.59
N MET A 245 7.35 5.08 7.20
CA MET A 245 7.62 6.36 6.54
C MET A 245 9.10 6.50 6.17
N ASP A 246 9.41 7.36 5.20
CA ASP A 246 10.79 7.63 4.75
C ASP A 246 11.78 8.00 5.86
N PRO A 247 11.43 8.80 6.90
CA PRO A 247 12.35 9.08 8.00
C PRO A 247 12.79 7.82 8.75
N LEU A 248 11.88 6.86 8.94
CA LEU A 248 12.19 5.57 9.57
C LEU A 248 13.11 4.74 8.67
N LEU A 249 12.78 4.63 7.38
CA LEU A 249 13.62 3.92 6.41
C LEU A 249 15.02 4.52 6.30
N LYS A 250 15.14 5.86 6.25
CA LYS A 250 16.41 6.56 6.23
C LYS A 250 17.22 6.31 7.51
N THR A 251 16.55 6.23 8.65
CA THR A 251 17.21 5.93 9.94
C THR A 251 17.75 4.50 9.95
N LEU A 252 16.99 3.53 9.43
CA LEU A 252 17.44 2.14 9.29
C LEU A 252 18.56 2.00 8.25
N ALA A 253 18.46 2.71 7.14
CA ALA A 253 19.44 2.70 6.06
C ALA A 253 20.79 3.31 6.48
N ARG A 254 20.82 4.25 7.45
CA ARG A 254 22.09 4.79 7.98
C ARG A 254 22.95 3.75 8.71
N GLY A 255 22.37 2.60 9.09
CA GLY A 255 23.09 1.45 9.67
C GLY A 255 23.48 0.37 8.67
N ALA A 256 23.00 0.43 7.42
CA ALA A 256 23.29 -0.55 6.37
C ALA A 256 24.08 0.13 5.24
N PRO A 257 25.17 -0.47 4.72
CA PRO A 257 25.80 0.06 3.53
C PRO A 257 24.76 0.06 2.40
N PRO A 258 24.68 1.14 1.60
CA PRO A 258 23.78 1.14 0.46
C PRO A 258 24.14 -0.04 -0.45
N PRO A 259 23.15 -0.68 -1.11
CA PRO A 259 23.41 -1.83 -1.95
C PRO A 259 24.43 -1.47 -3.04
N PRO A 260 25.28 -2.42 -3.49
CA PRO A 260 26.45 -2.13 -4.33
C PRO A 260 26.15 -1.35 -5.63
N TRP A 261 24.91 -1.40 -6.14
CA TRP A 261 24.46 -0.64 -7.31
C TRP A 261 24.23 0.87 -7.05
N TRP A 262 24.28 1.32 -5.79
CA TRP A 262 24.16 2.74 -5.40
C TRP A 262 25.38 3.58 -5.81
N ARG A 263 26.50 2.94 -6.16
CA ARG A 263 27.68 3.61 -6.71
C ARG A 263 28.08 2.94 -8.02
N ARG A 264 27.60 3.52 -9.12
CA ARG A 264 28.05 3.34 -10.51
C ARG A 264 27.34 2.24 -11.34
N THR A 265 26.91 2.71 -12.52
CA THR A 265 26.67 2.05 -13.82
C THR A 265 25.31 1.40 -14.14
N PRO A 266 24.79 1.60 -15.38
CA PRO A 266 23.43 1.30 -15.81
C PRO A 266 23.22 -0.20 -16.12
N PRO A 267 21.96 -0.69 -16.18
CA PRO A 267 21.69 -2.12 -16.18
C PRO A 267 21.96 -2.72 -17.56
N THR A 268 23.06 -3.47 -17.65
CA THR A 268 23.05 -4.67 -18.50
C THR A 268 22.56 -5.81 -17.63
N CYS A 269 21.59 -6.57 -18.15
CA CYS A 269 21.05 -7.81 -17.58
C CYS A 269 22.16 -8.58 -16.88
N TRP A 270 21.95 -9.24 -15.73
CA TRP A 270 22.53 -10.57 -15.46
C TRP A 270 21.96 -11.17 -14.15
N PRO A 271 22.01 -12.51 -14.06
CA PRO A 271 21.37 -13.37 -13.08
C PRO A 271 22.28 -13.59 -11.87
N ASP A 272 21.75 -14.43 -10.99
CA ASP A 272 22.47 -15.23 -10.01
C ASP A 272 22.41 -14.72 -8.57
N GLY A 273 21.86 -15.60 -7.74
CA GLY A 273 21.51 -15.31 -6.36
C GLY A 273 22.74 -15.12 -5.50
N ARG A 274 22.73 -14.07 -4.66
CA ARG A 274 23.51 -14.02 -3.42
C ARG A 274 22.88 -13.03 -2.43
N ARG A 275 22.67 -13.52 -1.21
CA ARG A 275 21.84 -12.98 -0.10
C ARG A 275 22.52 -11.81 0.64
N TRP A 276 21.73 -10.79 1.00
CA TRP A 276 21.89 -9.97 2.21
C TRP A 276 20.51 -9.55 2.73
N THR A 277 20.30 -9.62 4.05
CA THR A 277 19.00 -9.51 4.74
C THR A 277 18.97 -8.31 5.67
N CYS A 278 18.30 -7.24 5.23
CA CYS A 278 17.61 -6.31 6.13
C CYS A 278 16.12 -6.68 6.01
N PHE A 279 15.54 -7.25 7.08
CA PHE A 279 14.14 -7.64 7.10
C PHE A 279 13.30 -6.47 7.58
N CYS A 280 12.49 -5.92 6.69
CA CYS A 280 11.31 -5.14 7.07
C CYS A 280 10.11 -6.06 6.85
N ALA A 281 9.80 -6.89 7.85
CA ALA A 281 8.57 -7.66 7.84
C ALA A 281 7.44 -6.70 8.23
N THR A 282 6.61 -6.31 7.26
CA THR A 282 5.27 -5.82 7.55
C THR A 282 4.39 -7.06 7.58
N ALA A 283 4.09 -7.59 8.75
CA ALA A 283 2.93 -8.47 8.88
C ALA A 283 1.79 -7.61 9.46
N ALA A 284 0.68 -7.57 8.74
CA ALA A 284 -0.58 -7.11 9.28
C ALA A 284 -1.34 -8.37 9.70
N SER A 285 -1.24 -8.75 10.97
CA SER A 285 -2.17 -9.72 11.57
C SER A 285 -3.33 -8.93 12.20
N CYS A 286 -4.53 -9.09 11.65
CA CYS A 286 -5.76 -8.69 12.31
C CYS A 286 -6.11 -9.77 13.35
N GLY A 287 -5.80 -9.51 14.62
CA GLY A 287 -6.38 -10.24 15.74
C GLY A 287 -7.80 -9.73 16.01
N CYS A 288 -8.81 -10.51 15.62
CA CYS A 288 -10.13 -10.41 16.24
C CYS A 288 -10.02 -10.99 17.65
N ALA A 289 -9.98 -10.13 18.68
CA ALA A 289 -10.28 -10.52 20.04
C ALA A 289 -11.67 -9.96 20.38
N GLY A 290 -12.66 -10.86 20.41
CA GLY A 290 -13.98 -10.55 20.90
C GLY A 290 -14.01 -10.50 22.42
N SER A 291 -14.73 -9.51 22.94
CA SER A 291 -15.49 -9.55 24.19
C SER A 291 -16.48 -8.39 24.17
#